data_AF-A0A2U2BD42-F1
#
_entry.id   AF-A0A2U2BD42-F1
#
_cell.length_a   1.000
_cell.length_b   1.000
_cell.length_c   1.000
_cell.angle_alpha   90.00
_cell.angle_beta   90.00
_cell.angle_gamma   90.00
#
_symmetry.space_group_name_H-M   'P 1'
#
loop_
_entity.id
_entity.type
_entity.pdbx_description
1 polymer ?
#
loop_
_entity_poly.entity_id
_entity_poly.type
_entity_poly.pdbx_seq_one_letter_code
_entity_poly.pdbx_strand_id
1 'polypeptide(L)'
;MNNTSEIKRKSFIIHFDSWEVVSELLNTEQKGELIEAMYLFNATGAIPDFQDGQLKMAFRMFEKQFIRDMEKYEKKVQANRANGQRGGKPPEINPNLDLSFLPGPLVYSFKKYLKAIEGTENEVFDQYQLIDLFQEVNEESGNDQERAKTYLAKITKEHAPNI
;
A
#
# COMPACT_ATOMS: atom_id res chain seq x y z
N MET A 1 19.04 -9.36 21.27
CA MET A 1 19.80 -8.12 20.95
C MET A 1 18.98 -7.36 19.93
N ASN A 2 18.44 -6.21 20.31
CA ASN A 2 17.47 -5.47 19.52
C ASN A 2 18.15 -4.89 18.28
N ASN A 3 17.62 -5.24 17.12
CA ASN A 3 18.07 -4.75 15.82
C ASN A 3 17.55 -3.32 15.68
N THR A 4 18.35 -2.32 16.07
CA THR A 4 18.05 -0.91 15.81
C THR A 4 18.15 -0.69 14.31
N SER A 5 17.07 -0.98 13.59
CA SER A 5 16.88 -0.50 12.23
C SER A 5 17.02 1.02 12.26
N GLU A 6 18.11 1.53 11.69
CA GLU A 6 18.28 2.96 11.44
C GLU A 6 16.96 3.54 10.92
N ILE A 7 16.39 4.51 11.62
CA ILE A 7 15.18 5.19 11.18
C ILE A 7 15.56 5.98 9.91
N LYS A 8 15.28 5.38 8.74
CA LYS A 8 15.74 5.86 7.42
C LYS A 8 14.94 7.03 6.84
N ARG A 9 13.96 7.58 7.56
CA ARG A 9 13.07 8.63 7.05
C ARG A 9 13.69 10.00 7.26
N LYS A 10 13.81 10.79 6.19
CA LYS A 10 14.43 12.12 6.22
C LYS A 10 13.53 13.21 6.81
N SER A 11 12.24 12.94 6.95
CA SER A 11 11.25 13.89 7.43
C SER A 11 10.04 13.15 8.01
N PHE A 12 9.28 13.87 8.82
CA PHE A 12 7.94 13.50 9.27
C PHE A 12 6.96 14.63 8.93
N ILE A 13 5.67 14.29 8.89
CA ILE A 13 4.60 15.23 8.55
C ILE A 13 3.69 15.37 9.76
N ILE A 14 3.30 16.60 10.06
CA ILE A 14 2.27 16.91 11.05
C ILE A 14 1.01 17.32 10.28
N HIS A 15 -0.12 16.70 10.60
CA HIS A 15 -1.41 17.09 10.01
C HIS A 15 -1.94 18.35 10.71
N PHE A 16 -2.51 19.26 9.92
CA PHE A 16 -3.03 20.53 10.43
C PHE A 16 -4.09 20.32 11.51
N ASP A 17 -5.03 19.39 11.31
CA ASP A 17 -6.10 19.08 12.27
C ASP A 17 -5.52 18.66 13.65
N SER A 18 -4.45 17.86 13.65
CA SER A 18 -3.77 17.45 14.88
C SER A 18 -3.04 18.61 15.54
N TRP A 19 -2.44 19.51 14.75
CA TRP A 19 -1.69 20.66 15.27
C TRP A 19 -2.61 21.73 15.84
N GLU A 20 -3.72 22.03 15.17
CA GLU A 20 -4.69 23.05 15.57
C GLU A 20 -5.17 22.84 17.01
N VAL A 21 -5.62 21.62 17.31
CA VAL A 21 -6.07 21.20 18.66
C VAL A 21 -5.01 21.45 19.73
N VAL A 22 -3.75 21.16 19.42
CA VAL A 22 -2.66 21.27 20.39
C VAL A 22 -2.14 22.70 20.51
N SER A 23 -2.24 23.47 19.43
CA SER A 23 -1.78 24.85 19.37
C SER A 23 -2.61 25.80 20.23
N GLU A 24 -3.89 25.48 20.46
CA GLU A 24 -4.78 26.27 21.34
C GLU A 24 -4.59 25.93 22.82
N LEU A 25 -4.21 24.67 23.10
CA LEU A 25 -4.15 24.14 24.46
C LEU A 25 -2.82 24.38 25.17
N LEU A 26 -1.72 24.50 24.41
CA LEU A 26 -0.38 24.64 24.95
C LEU A 26 0.11 26.11 24.90
N ASN A 27 0.96 26.48 25.84
CA ASN A 27 1.73 27.72 25.79
C ASN A 27 2.95 27.60 24.85
N THR A 28 3.68 28.69 24.64
CA THR A 28 4.81 28.73 23.69
C THR A 28 5.95 27.80 24.09
N GLU A 29 6.28 27.74 25.38
CA GLU A 29 7.32 26.89 25.94
C GLU A 29 6.98 25.41 25.74
N GLN A 30 5.77 25.00 26.09
CA GLN A 30 5.26 23.64 25.89
C GLN A 30 5.22 23.24 24.41
N LYS A 31 4.89 24.17 23.50
CA LYS A 31 4.97 23.90 22.05
C LYS A 31 6.40 23.63 21.60
N GLY A 32 7.37 24.37 22.14
CA GLY A 32 8.80 24.13 21.90
C GLY A 32 9.21 22.74 22.36
N GLU A 33 8.90 22.39 23.61
CA GLU A 33 9.18 21.08 24.18
C GLU A 33 8.52 19.94 23.38
N LEU A 34 7.30 20.16 22.90
CA LEU A 34 6.58 19.19 22.07
C LEU A 34 7.29 18.96 20.73
N ILE A 35 7.73 20.02 20.05
CA ILE A 35 8.43 19.91 18.76
C ILE A 35 9.76 19.17 18.94
N GLU A 36 10.51 19.50 19.99
CA GLU A 36 11.78 18.82 20.31
C GLU A 36 11.55 17.33 20.60
N ALA A 37 10.53 17.02 21.39
CA ALA A 37 10.09 15.65 21.67
C ALA A 37 9.72 14.87 20.39
N MET A 38 8.93 15.48 19.49
CA MET A 38 8.57 14.87 18.21
C MET A 38 9.80 14.59 17.36
N TYR A 39 10.75 15.53 17.32
CA TYR A 39 12.00 15.35 16.58
C TYR A 39 12.83 14.20 17.15
N LEU A 40 13.04 14.18 18.48
CA LEU A 40 13.79 13.12 19.15
C LEU A 40 13.19 11.74 18.87
N PHE A 41 11.86 11.62 18.98
CA PHE A 41 11.15 10.38 18.70
C PHE A 41 11.33 9.94 17.24
N ASN A 42 11.17 10.85 16.28
CA ASN A 42 11.32 10.49 14.86
C ASN A 42 12.78 10.23 14.45
N ALA A 43 13.76 10.83 15.13
CA ALA A 43 15.18 10.61 14.84
C ALA A 43 15.73 9.34 15.48
N THR A 44 15.27 8.99 16.69
CA THR A 44 15.90 7.93 17.52
C THR A 44 14.95 6.83 17.98
N GLY A 45 13.64 7.06 17.91
CA GLY A 45 12.62 6.20 18.51
C GLY A 45 12.50 6.35 20.03
N ALA A 46 13.28 7.23 20.67
CA ALA A 46 13.19 7.48 22.10
C ALA A 46 11.90 8.23 22.45
N ILE A 47 11.21 7.75 23.48
CA ILE A 47 10.05 8.43 24.06
C ILE A 47 10.57 9.34 25.17
N PRO A 48 10.40 10.67 25.06
CA PRO A 48 10.80 11.60 26.11
C PRO A 48 10.01 11.36 27.39
N ASP A 49 10.63 11.65 28.54
CA ASP A 49 9.92 11.70 29.81
C ASP A 49 9.35 13.11 30.02
N PHE A 50 8.06 13.17 30.31
CA PHE A 50 7.33 14.42 30.43
C PHE A 50 6.85 14.58 31.87
N GLN A 51 7.20 15.70 32.49
CA GLN A 51 6.70 16.07 33.81
C GLN A 51 5.25 16.58 33.74
N ASP A 52 4.89 17.24 32.63
CA ASP A 52 3.56 17.77 32.36
C ASP A 52 2.66 16.71 31.68
N GLY A 53 1.53 16.38 32.32
CA GLY A 53 0.56 15.42 31.82
C GLY A 53 -0.15 15.85 30.54
N GLN A 54 -0.40 17.15 30.35
CA GLN A 54 -1.02 17.72 29.16
C GLN A 54 -0.08 17.59 27.96
N LEU A 55 1.19 17.93 28.15
CA LEU A 55 2.23 17.80 27.14
C LEU A 55 2.44 16.33 26.76
N LYS A 56 2.49 15.43 27.76
CA LYS A 56 2.55 13.98 27.55
C LYS A 56 1.40 13.49 26.69
N MET A 57 0.17 13.92 27.01
CA MET A 57 -1.02 13.52 26.26
C MET A 57 -1.00 14.03 24.82
N ALA A 58 -0.59 15.29 24.61
CA ALA A 58 -0.41 15.86 23.28
C ALA A 58 0.63 15.05 22.47
N PHE A 59 1.79 14.75 23.06
CA PHE A 59 2.82 13.93 22.41
C PHE A 59 2.30 12.53 22.02
N ARG A 60 1.54 11.86 22.88
CA ARG A 60 0.98 10.52 22.60
C ARG A 60 0.04 10.50 21.38
N MET A 61 -0.63 11.61 21.08
CA MET A 61 -1.44 11.73 19.87
C MET A 61 -0.58 11.63 18.60
N PHE A 62 0.53 12.38 18.58
CA PHE A 62 1.46 12.40 17.44
C PHE A 62 2.31 11.13 17.37
N GLU A 63 2.74 10.56 18.49
CA GLU A 63 3.43 9.27 18.54
C GLU A 63 2.65 8.20 17.76
N LYS A 64 1.35 8.07 18.04
CA LYS A 64 0.47 7.13 17.33
C LYS A 64 0.38 7.43 15.83
N GLN A 65 0.35 8.71 15.45
CA GLN A 65 0.38 9.10 14.05
C GLN A 65 1.69 8.68 13.38
N PHE A 66 2.83 9.00 13.98
CA PHE A 66 4.15 8.72 13.44
C PHE A 66 4.43 7.23 13.29
N ILE A 67 3.95 6.40 14.23
CA ILE A 67 4.02 4.93 14.15
C ILE A 67 3.24 4.43 12.93
N ARG A 68 1.97 4.86 12.77
CA ARG A 68 1.15 4.47 11.61
C ARG A 68 1.80 4.89 10.28
N ASP A 69 2.34 6.10 10.24
CA ASP A 69 3.04 6.59 9.06
C ASP A 69 4.32 5.79 8.78
N MET A 70 5.00 5.30 9.82
CA MET A 70 6.18 4.44 9.70
C MET A 70 5.84 3.12 9.04
N GLU A 71 4.85 2.43 9.59
CA GLU A 71 4.39 1.15 9.07
C GLU A 71 3.91 1.29 7.61
N LYS A 72 3.17 2.36 7.31
CA LYS A 72 2.71 2.64 5.94
C LYS A 72 3.88 2.89 5.00
N TYR A 73 4.87 3.67 5.42
CA TYR A 73 6.06 3.94 4.63
C TYR A 73 6.87 2.65 4.37
N GLU A 74 7.09 1.85 5.40
CA GLU A 74 7.83 0.59 5.29
C GLU A 74 7.15 -0.38 4.33
N LYS A 75 5.83 -0.56 4.43
CA LYS A 75 5.05 -1.38 3.49
C LYS A 75 5.24 -0.89 2.05
N LYS A 76 5.18 0.43 1.81
CA LYS A 76 5.40 1.01 0.48
C LYS A 76 6.82 0.76 -0.02
N VAL A 77 7.83 0.93 0.82
CA VAL A 77 9.24 0.68 0.46
C VAL A 77 9.45 -0.79 0.12
N GLN A 78 8.91 -1.73 0.91
CA GLN A 78 9.01 -3.16 0.65
C GLN A 78 8.33 -3.53 -0.68
N ALA A 79 7.11 -3.04 -0.92
CA ALA A 79 6.40 -3.26 -2.18
C ALA A 79 7.19 -2.71 -3.37
N ASN A 80 7.70 -1.48 -3.27
CA ASN A 80 8.50 -0.86 -4.33
C ASN A 80 9.82 -1.59 -4.57
N ARG A 81 10.49 -2.08 -3.53
CA ARG A 81 11.70 -2.91 -3.67
C ARG A 81 11.39 -4.21 -4.40
N ALA A 82 10.32 -4.90 -4.02
CA ALA A 82 9.88 -6.12 -4.69
C ALA A 82 9.50 -5.85 -6.17
N ASN A 83 8.82 -4.72 -6.45
CA ASN A 83 8.47 -4.33 -7.82
C ASN A 83 9.71 -3.95 -8.65
N GLY A 84 10.69 -3.28 -8.03
CA GLY A 84 11.96 -2.93 -8.66
C GLY A 84 12.79 -4.16 -8.99
N GLN A 85 12.85 -5.16 -8.09
CA GLN A 85 13.49 -6.45 -8.34
C GLN A 85 12.84 -7.21 -9.50
N ARG A 86 11.51 -7.07 -9.67
CA ARG A 86 10.76 -7.61 -10.82
C ARG A 86 10.92 -6.79 -12.11
N GLY A 87 11.88 -5.87 -12.14
CA GLY A 87 12.33 -5.18 -13.34
C GLY A 87 11.78 -3.78 -13.56
N GLY A 88 10.83 -3.28 -12.76
CA GLY A 88 10.28 -1.91 -12.82
C GLY A 88 9.61 -1.48 -14.14
N LYS A 89 9.93 -2.16 -15.24
CA LYS A 89 9.37 -2.02 -16.57
C LYS A 89 7.93 -2.52 -16.52
N PRO A 90 6.96 -1.73 -17.01
CA PRO A 90 5.62 -2.24 -17.27
C PRO A 90 5.74 -3.53 -18.10
N PRO A 91 5.01 -4.60 -17.75
CA PRO A 91 5.10 -5.86 -18.48
C PRO A 91 4.86 -5.63 -19.98
N GLU A 92 5.65 -6.29 -20.82
CA GLU A 92 5.35 -6.38 -22.25
C GLU A 92 4.07 -7.22 -22.36
N ILE A 93 3.04 -6.59 -22.91
CA ILE A 93 1.73 -7.20 -23.09
C ILE A 93 1.77 -7.93 -24.42
N ASN A 94 1.12 -9.09 -24.51
CA ASN A 94 0.91 -9.75 -25.79
C ASN A 94 0.33 -8.71 -26.78
N PRO A 95 1.02 -8.42 -27.90
CA PRO A 95 0.58 -7.40 -28.85
C PRO A 95 -0.77 -7.72 -29.50
N ASN A 96 -1.27 -8.95 -29.37
CA ASN A 96 -2.57 -9.38 -29.88
C ASN A 96 -3.72 -9.24 -28.88
N LEU A 97 -3.48 -8.77 -27.65
CA LEU A 97 -4.53 -8.54 -26.65
C LEU A 97 -5.21 -7.18 -26.91
N ASP A 98 -6.34 -7.20 -27.59
CA ASP A 98 -7.18 -6.01 -27.76
C ASP A 98 -7.89 -5.68 -26.43
N LEU A 99 -7.57 -4.54 -25.83
CA LEU A 99 -8.21 -4.02 -24.62
C LEU A 99 -8.91 -2.68 -24.87
N SER A 100 -9.10 -2.31 -26.14
CA SER A 100 -9.69 -1.02 -26.54
C SER A 100 -11.14 -0.87 -26.07
N PHE A 101 -11.82 -1.98 -25.79
CA PHE A 101 -13.18 -2.01 -25.27
C PHE A 101 -13.28 -1.70 -23.76
N LEU A 102 -12.16 -1.72 -23.01
CA LEU A 102 -12.15 -1.41 -21.58
C LEU A 102 -11.87 0.08 -21.34
N PRO A 103 -12.53 0.73 -20.36
CA PRO A 103 -12.20 2.09 -19.95
C PRO A 103 -10.81 2.12 -19.28
N GLY A 104 -10.06 3.21 -19.49
CA GLY A 104 -8.65 3.35 -19.12
C GLY A 104 -8.24 2.91 -17.69
N PRO A 105 -9.02 3.23 -16.63
CA PRO A 105 -8.71 2.77 -15.27
C PRO A 105 -8.76 1.24 -15.11
N LEU A 106 -9.62 0.57 -15.87
CA LEU A 106 -9.87 -0.86 -15.77
C LEU A 106 -8.85 -1.68 -16.58
N VAL A 107 -8.35 -1.10 -17.68
CA VAL A 107 -7.22 -1.64 -18.45
C VAL A 107 -6.00 -1.90 -17.56
N TYR A 108 -5.67 -0.98 -16.64
CA TYR A 108 -4.51 -1.13 -15.75
C TYR A 108 -4.71 -2.23 -14.70
N SER A 109 -5.87 -2.26 -14.06
CA SER A 109 -6.24 -3.28 -13.07
C SER A 109 -6.24 -4.67 -13.71
N PHE A 110 -6.82 -4.81 -14.90
CA PHE A 110 -6.90 -6.07 -15.62
C PHE A 110 -5.53 -6.64 -16.01
N LYS A 111 -4.64 -5.79 -16.53
CA LYS A 111 -3.24 -6.16 -16.82
C LYS A 111 -2.48 -6.65 -15.58
N LYS A 112 -2.79 -6.08 -14.41
CA LYS A 112 -2.21 -6.50 -13.13
C LYS A 112 -2.73 -7.88 -12.70
N TYR A 113 -4.01 -8.20 -12.96
CA TYR A 113 -4.61 -9.50 -12.65
C TYR A 113 -4.03 -10.63 -13.48
N LEU A 114 -3.96 -10.49 -14.82
CA LEU A 114 -3.41 -11.52 -15.70
C LEU A 114 -2.00 -11.97 -15.27
N LYS A 115 -1.16 -11.03 -14.81
CA LYS A 115 0.21 -11.31 -14.33
C LYS A 115 0.25 -12.02 -12.96
N ALA A 116 -0.76 -11.86 -12.12
CA ALA A 116 -0.82 -12.49 -10.79
C ALA A 116 -1.13 -14.00 -10.87
N ILE A 117 -1.54 -14.46 -12.04
CA ILE A 117 -1.83 -15.85 -12.33
C ILE A 117 -0.58 -16.44 -12.99
N GLU A 118 0.08 -17.38 -12.33
CA GLU A 118 1.24 -18.09 -12.89
C GLU A 118 0.79 -18.98 -14.07
N GLY A 119 1.46 -18.87 -15.22
CA GLY A 119 1.22 -19.74 -16.39
C GLY A 119 0.41 -19.13 -17.55
N THR A 120 -0.15 -17.93 -17.40
CA THR A 120 -0.98 -17.26 -18.43
C THR A 120 -0.18 -16.41 -19.42
N GLU A 121 1.14 -16.40 -19.31
CA GLU A 121 2.01 -15.52 -20.11
C GLU A 121 1.86 -15.75 -21.63
N ASN A 122 1.30 -16.90 -22.02
CA ASN A 122 1.05 -17.28 -23.42
C ASN A 122 -0.42 -17.62 -23.74
N GLU A 123 -1.37 -17.43 -22.81
CA GLU A 123 -2.79 -17.69 -23.09
C GLU A 123 -3.44 -16.52 -23.82
N VAL A 124 -4.14 -16.83 -24.91
CA VAL A 124 -4.93 -15.86 -25.68
C VAL A 124 -6.36 -15.93 -25.16
N PHE A 125 -6.76 -14.92 -24.38
CA PHE A 125 -8.13 -14.77 -23.91
C PHE A 125 -8.96 -14.02 -24.96
N ASP A 126 -10.12 -14.54 -25.33
CA ASP A 126 -11.05 -13.82 -26.20
C ASP A 126 -11.87 -12.77 -25.43
N GLN A 127 -12.50 -11.84 -26.16
CA GLN A 127 -13.25 -10.73 -25.58
C GLN A 127 -14.37 -11.15 -24.62
N TYR A 128 -15.00 -12.33 -24.81
CA TYR A 128 -16.06 -12.82 -23.93
C TYR A 128 -15.48 -13.35 -22.61
N GLN A 129 -14.37 -14.10 -22.69
CA GLN A 129 -13.64 -14.56 -21.52
C GLN A 129 -13.11 -13.39 -20.66
N LEU A 130 -12.72 -12.28 -21.31
CA LEU A 130 -12.27 -11.06 -20.66
C LEU A 130 -13.43 -10.30 -19.96
N ILE A 131 -14.62 -10.31 -20.55
CA ILE A 131 -15.82 -9.66 -20.00
C ILE A 131 -16.34 -10.43 -18.78
N ASP A 132 -16.39 -11.76 -18.84
CA ASP A 132 -16.83 -12.60 -17.72
C ASP A 132 -15.91 -12.44 -16.51
N LEU A 133 -14.58 -12.43 -16.74
CA LEU A 133 -13.60 -12.15 -15.69
C LEU A 133 -13.81 -10.77 -15.05
N PHE A 134 -14.20 -9.78 -15.85
CA PHE A 134 -14.39 -8.42 -15.37
C PHE A 134 -15.70 -8.25 -14.57
N GLN A 135 -16.76 -8.96 -14.93
CA GLN A 135 -18.05 -8.93 -14.22
C GLN A 135 -17.94 -9.61 -12.85
N GLU A 136 -17.33 -10.79 -12.77
CA GLU A 136 -17.20 -11.53 -11.49
C GLU A 136 -16.26 -10.83 -10.49
N VAL A 137 -15.18 -10.18 -10.95
CA VAL A 137 -14.25 -9.46 -10.05
C VAL A 137 -14.92 -8.25 -9.38
N ASN A 138 -15.95 -7.66 -10.00
CA ASN A 138 -16.64 -6.49 -9.48
C ASN A 138 -17.86 -6.80 -8.60
N GLU A 139 -18.35 -8.05 -8.57
CA GLU A 139 -19.60 -8.38 -7.86
C GLU A 139 -19.40 -8.88 -6.41
N GLU A 140 -18.21 -9.31 -5.99
CA GLU A 140 -18.00 -9.78 -4.61
C GLU A 140 -16.91 -9.02 -3.86
N SER A 141 -17.01 -8.92 -2.53
CA SER A 141 -16.09 -8.19 -1.63
C SER A 141 -15.03 -9.10 -0.94
N GLY A 142 -13.82 -9.18 -1.48
CA GLY A 142 -12.79 -10.15 -1.03
C GLY A 142 -11.46 -10.10 -1.79
N ASN A 143 -10.42 -10.80 -1.30
CA ASN A 143 -9.02 -10.65 -1.75
C ASN A 143 -8.78 -11.01 -3.23
N ASP A 144 -8.36 -9.99 -4.00
CA ASP A 144 -8.01 -9.98 -5.43
C ASP A 144 -7.18 -11.19 -5.92
N GLN A 145 -6.23 -11.70 -5.13
CA GLN A 145 -5.29 -12.74 -5.59
C GLN A 145 -5.84 -14.17 -5.55
N GLU A 146 -6.71 -14.49 -4.60
CA GLU A 146 -7.28 -15.83 -4.43
C GLU A 146 -8.40 -16.09 -5.45
N ARG A 147 -9.05 -15.00 -5.88
CA ARG A 147 -10.10 -14.95 -6.90
C ARG A 147 -9.58 -15.26 -8.29
N ALA A 148 -8.50 -14.58 -8.68
CA ALA A 148 -7.86 -14.78 -9.97
C ALA A 148 -7.37 -16.23 -10.15
N LYS A 149 -6.88 -16.87 -9.07
CA LYS A 149 -6.42 -18.26 -9.08
C LYS A 149 -7.55 -19.29 -9.17
N THR A 150 -8.66 -19.07 -8.46
CA THR A 150 -9.81 -19.99 -8.46
C THR A 150 -10.50 -20.02 -9.83
N TYR A 151 -10.55 -18.89 -10.53
CA TYR A 151 -11.21 -18.79 -11.82
C TYR A 151 -10.37 -19.35 -12.96
N LEU A 152 -9.04 -19.17 -12.95
CA LEU A 152 -8.20 -19.80 -13.96
C LEU A 152 -8.24 -21.32 -13.91
N ALA A 153 -8.39 -21.89 -12.71
CA ALA A 153 -8.60 -23.31 -12.53
C ALA A 153 -9.95 -23.81 -13.08
N LYS A 154 -10.96 -22.94 -13.25
CA LYS A 154 -12.23 -23.25 -13.94
C LYS A 154 -12.08 -23.18 -15.46
N ILE A 155 -11.46 -22.11 -15.98
CA ILE A 155 -11.23 -21.95 -17.43
C ILE A 155 -10.38 -23.08 -17.99
N THR A 156 -9.29 -23.45 -17.31
CA THR A 156 -8.44 -24.60 -17.72
C THR A 156 -9.15 -25.95 -17.62
N LYS A 157 -10.21 -26.08 -16.83
CA LYS A 157 -11.03 -27.31 -16.74
C LYS A 157 -12.13 -27.38 -17.79
N GLU A 158 -12.75 -26.25 -18.13
CA GLU A 158 -13.85 -26.21 -19.12
C GLU A 158 -13.34 -26.17 -20.57
N HIS A 159 -12.10 -25.73 -20.80
CA HIS A 159 -11.48 -25.64 -22.12
C HIS A 159 -10.25 -26.56 -22.29
N ALA A 160 -10.07 -27.56 -21.42
CA ALA A 160 -9.10 -28.61 -21.69
C ALA A 160 -9.45 -29.27 -23.03
N PRO A 161 -8.53 -29.34 -24.01
CA PRO A 161 -8.83 -30.02 -25.26
C PRO A 161 -9.16 -31.48 -24.93
N ASN A 162 -10.35 -31.93 -25.33
CA ASN A 162 -10.71 -33.34 -25.28
C ASN A 162 -9.66 -34.11 -26.10
N ILE A 163 -8.82 -34.89 -25.42
CA ILE A 163 -7.97 -35.92 -26.03
C ILE A 163 -8.83 -37.17 -26.24
#